data_AF-A0A7L3SFA1-F1
#
_entry.id   AF-A0A7L3SFA1-F1
#
_cell.length_a   1.000
_cell.length_b   1.000
_cell.length_c   1.000
_cell.angle_alpha   90.00
_cell.angle_beta   90.00
_cell.angle_gamma   90.00
#
_symmetry.space_group_name_H-M   'P 1'
#
loop_
_entity.id
_entity.type
_entity.pdbx_description
1 polymer ?
#
loop_
_entity_poly.entity_id
_entity_poly.type
_entity_poly.pdbx_seq_one_letter_code
_entity_poly.pdbx_strand_id
1 'polypeptide(L)' 'PPGLEQGQMSYEGQHWHALPGCFCCAACGRPLLGLPFLPRGGQLFCSRPCARRPDPPPAPRPAARRSWGGGPPAG' A
#
# COMPACT_ATOMS: atom_id res chain seq x y z
N PRO A 1 -13.24 -12.68 -28.70
CA PRO A 1 -13.54 -12.36 -27.29
C PRO A 1 -14.43 -11.12 -27.19
N PRO A 2 -15.53 -11.13 -26.41
CA PRO A 2 -16.48 -10.03 -26.41
C PRO A 2 -15.81 -8.77 -25.87
N GLY A 3 -15.98 -7.68 -26.62
CA GLY A 3 -15.37 -6.38 -26.39
C GLY A 3 -15.82 -5.77 -25.07
N LEU A 4 -14.84 -5.37 -24.27
CA LEU A 4 -15.08 -4.48 -23.15
C LEU A 4 -14.36 -3.19 -23.53
N GLU A 5 -15.15 -2.20 -23.90
CA GLU A 5 -14.72 -0.81 -23.90
C GLU A 5 -14.38 -0.45 -22.45
N GLN A 6 -13.16 -0.80 -22.05
CA GLN A 6 -12.63 -0.51 -20.72
C GLN A 6 -12.47 1.00 -20.69
N GLY A 7 -13.39 1.69 -20.02
CA GLY A 7 -13.35 3.15 -19.88
C GLY A 7 -11.96 3.63 -19.45
N GLN A 8 -11.61 4.86 -19.75
CA GLN A 8 -10.28 5.40 -19.46
C GLN A 8 -10.39 6.61 -18.52
N MET A 9 -9.58 6.63 -17.47
CA MET A 9 -9.43 7.78 -16.59
C MET A 9 -8.17 8.54 -17.00
N SER A 10 -8.27 9.86 -17.13
CA SER A 10 -7.13 10.71 -17.45
C SER A 10 -7.02 11.86 -16.45
N TYR A 11 -5.82 12.12 -15.96
CA TYR A 11 -5.54 13.22 -15.03
C TYR A 11 -4.10 13.70 -15.22
N GLU A 12 -3.91 15.01 -15.41
CA GLU A 12 -2.58 15.63 -15.61
C GLU A 12 -1.68 14.88 -16.61
N GLY A 13 -2.23 14.50 -17.76
CA GLY A 13 -1.50 13.81 -18.84
C GLY A 13 -1.19 12.33 -18.57
N GLN A 14 -1.65 11.77 -17.45
CA GLN A 14 -1.56 10.35 -17.16
C GLN A 14 -2.88 9.66 -17.47
N HIS A 15 -2.80 8.41 -17.90
CA HIS A 15 -3.94 7.61 -18.32
C HIS A 15 -3.95 6.27 -17.57
N TRP A 16 -5.11 5.88 -17.09
CA TRP A 16 -5.34 4.59 -16.45
C TRP A 16 -6.61 3.97 -17.03
N HIS A 17 -6.64 2.64 -17.10
CA HIS A 17 -7.89 1.94 -17.32
C HIS A 17 -8.84 2.21 -16.14
N ALA A 18 -10.11 2.45 -16.42
CA ALA A 18 -11.18 2.60 -15.45
C ALA A 18 -11.58 1.23 -14.84
N LEU A 19 -10.58 0.45 -14.47
CA LEU A 19 -10.70 -0.84 -13.83
C LEU A 19 -10.30 -0.69 -12.36
N PRO A 20 -10.95 -1.43 -11.45
CA PRO A 20 -10.65 -1.35 -10.01
C PRO A 20 -9.22 -1.77 -9.66
N GLY A 21 -8.53 -2.52 -10.53
CA GLY A 21 -7.12 -2.87 -10.36
C GLY A 21 -6.12 -1.89 -11.00
N CYS A 22 -6.58 -0.95 -11.83
CA CYS A 22 -5.73 0.02 -12.52
C CYS A 22 -5.87 1.43 -11.94
N PHE A 23 -7.10 1.84 -11.58
CA PHE A 23 -7.38 3.13 -10.97
C PHE A 23 -7.69 2.96 -9.47
N CYS A 24 -6.66 2.59 -8.71
CA CYS A 24 -6.76 2.31 -7.27
C CYS A 24 -5.67 2.99 -6.45
N CYS A 25 -5.91 3.10 -5.14
CA CYS A 25 -4.95 3.63 -4.19
C CYS A 25 -3.70 2.75 -4.14
N ALA A 26 -2.52 3.32 -4.42
CA ALA A 26 -1.26 2.58 -4.40
C ALA A 26 -0.87 2.05 -3.01
N ALA A 27 -1.44 2.61 -1.93
CA ALA A 27 -1.13 2.19 -0.56
C ALA A 27 -2.07 1.10 -0.03
N CYS A 28 -3.37 1.16 -0.34
CA CYS A 28 -4.37 0.25 0.23
C CYS A 28 -5.19 -0.54 -0.81
N GLY A 29 -4.95 -0.34 -2.10
CA GLY A 29 -5.64 -1.03 -3.19
C GLY A 29 -7.09 -0.61 -3.41
N ARG A 30 -7.62 0.37 -2.66
CA ARG A 30 -9.01 0.81 -2.80
C ARG A 30 -9.27 1.42 -4.18
N PRO A 31 -10.27 0.96 -4.96
CA PRO A 31 -10.61 1.58 -6.24
C PRO A 31 -11.08 3.03 -6.02
N LEU A 32 -10.68 3.92 -6.92
CA LEU A 32 -10.91 5.38 -6.81
C LEU A 32 -11.91 5.92 -7.85
N LEU A 33 -12.55 5.02 -8.62
CA LEU A 33 -13.53 5.40 -9.63
C LEU A 33 -14.72 6.11 -8.97
N GLY A 34 -14.99 7.34 -9.40
CA GLY A 34 -16.06 8.18 -8.83
C GLY A 34 -15.80 8.66 -7.39
N LEU A 35 -14.61 8.42 -6.84
CA LEU A 35 -14.22 8.85 -5.51
C LEU A 35 -13.15 9.95 -5.60
N PRO A 36 -13.06 10.82 -4.58
CA PRO A 36 -11.95 11.78 -4.51
C PRO A 36 -10.61 11.03 -4.40
N PHE A 37 -9.60 11.54 -5.10
CA PHE A 37 -8.25 11.00 -5.11
C PHE A 37 -7.20 12.10 -5.01
N LEU A 38 -6.02 11.73 -4.55
CA LEU A 38 -4.82 12.55 -4.52
C LEU A 38 -3.76 11.93 -5.43
N PRO A 39 -3.46 12.56 -6.58
CA PRO A 39 -2.35 12.17 -7.43
C PRO A 39 -1.03 12.67 -6.83
N ARG A 40 0.00 11.82 -6.80
CA ARG A 40 1.34 12.18 -6.32
C ARG A 40 2.39 11.29 -6.98
N GLY A 41 3.33 11.90 -7.73
CA GLY A 41 4.49 11.21 -8.29
C GLY A 41 4.15 10.02 -9.20
N GLY A 42 3.08 10.12 -9.99
CA GLY A 42 2.65 9.02 -10.88
C GLY A 42 1.66 8.02 -10.26
N GLN A 43 1.35 8.17 -8.97
CA GLN A 43 0.49 7.25 -8.22
C GLN A 43 -0.77 7.94 -7.70
N LEU A 44 -1.81 7.16 -7.47
CA LEU A 44 -3.10 7.62 -6.97
C LEU A 44 -3.30 7.19 -5.51
N PHE A 45 -3.88 8.06 -4.69
CA PHE A 45 -4.12 7.79 -3.27
C PHE A 45 -5.53 8.22 -2.84
N CYS A 46 -6.20 7.42 -2.00
CA CYS A 46 -7.55 7.76 -1.51
C CYS A 46 -7.57 8.87 -0.46
N SER A 47 -6.43 9.14 0.20
CA SER A 47 -6.35 10.04 1.35
C SER A 47 -4.92 10.47 1.63
N ARG A 48 -4.76 11.57 2.40
CA ARG A 48 -3.43 12.08 2.80
C ARG A 48 -2.59 11.04 3.58
N PRO A 49 -3.15 10.22 4.49
CA PRO A 49 -2.39 9.15 5.14
C PRO A 49 -1.84 8.11 4.16
N CYS A 50 -2.64 7.69 3.17
CA CYS A 50 -2.17 6.77 2.12
C CYS A 50 -1.10 7.40 1.22
N ALA A 51 -1.16 8.72 1.01
CA ALA A 51 -0.16 9.47 0.24
C ALA A 51 1.09 9.86 1.06
N ARG A 52 1.10 9.63 2.38
CA ARG A 52 2.33 9.67 3.17
C ARG A 52 3.02 8.33 2.93
N ARG A 53 4.35 8.39 2.80
CA ARG A 53 5.25 7.25 2.56
C ARG A 53 4.69 6.00 3.24
N PRO A 54 4.54 4.86 2.55
CA PRO A 54 4.19 3.62 3.24
C PRO A 54 5.26 3.46 4.32
N ASP A 55 4.85 3.59 5.57
CA ASP A 55 5.71 3.19 6.67
C ASP A 55 6.06 1.73 6.35
N PRO A 56 7.35 1.37 6.28
CA PRO A 56 7.69 -0.04 6.13
C PRO A 56 6.92 -0.81 7.20
N PRO A 57 6.34 -1.98 6.89
CA PRO A 57 5.63 -2.76 7.90
C PRO A 57 6.51 -2.84 9.14
N PRO A 58 5.94 -2.68 10.36
CA PRO A 58 6.73 -2.61 11.58
C PRO A 58 7.71 -3.78 11.57
N ALA A 59 9.01 -3.46 11.59
CA ALA A 59 10.05 -4.48 11.51
C ALA A 59 9.72 -5.55 12.57
N PRO A 60 9.77 -6.85 12.23
CA PRO A 60 9.48 -7.90 13.20
C PRO A 60 10.35 -7.65 14.43
N ARG A 61 9.71 -7.57 15.60
CA ARG A 61 10.40 -7.35 16.88
C ARG A 61 11.55 -8.36 16.94
N PRO A 62 12.80 -7.95 17.19
CA PRO A 62 13.88 -8.91 17.31
C PRO A 62 13.48 -9.90 18.39
N ALA A 63 13.45 -11.20 18.03
CA ALA A 63 13.15 -12.26 18.97
C ALA A 63 14.12 -12.10 20.14
N ALA A 64 13.58 -11.80 21.32
CA ALA A 64 14.37 -11.63 22.53
C ALA A 64 15.31 -12.83 22.65
N ARG A 65 16.63 -12.59 22.54
CA ARG A 65 17.66 -13.60 22.71
C ARG A 65 17.42 -14.18 24.10
N ARG A 66 16.87 -15.38 24.15
CA ARG A 66 16.64 -16.10 25.40
C ARG A 66 18.02 -16.40 25.95
N SER A 67 18.45 -15.68 26.98
CA SER A 67 19.67 -16.02 27.73
C SER A 67 19.36 -17.25 28.58
N TRP A 68 19.77 -18.42 28.11
CA TRP A 68 19.74 -19.66 28.89
C TRP A 68 21.11 -19.84 29.55
N GLY A 69 21.10 -20.18 30.84
CA GLY A 69 22.28 -20.41 31.69
C GLY A 69 22.22 -19.48 32.90
N GLY A 70 21.65 -19.87 34.04
CA GLY A 70 21.96 -21.09 34.79
C GLY A 70 22.80 -20.65 35.99
N GLY A 71 22.14 -20.30 37.10
CA GLY A 71 22.82 -19.95 38.34
C GLY A 71 23.57 -21.14 38.95
N PRO A 72 24.60 -20.91 39.77
CA PRO A 72 25.36 -21.98 40.38
C PRO A 72 24.64 -22.52 41.63
N PRO A 73 24.64 -23.83 41.88
CA PRO A 73 24.62 -24.34 43.24
C PRO A 73 26.07 -24.66 43.64
N ALA A 74 26.73 -23.74 44.35
CA ALA A 74 27.92 -24.08 45.11
C ALA A 74 27.45 -24.80 46.39
N GLY A 75 27.98 -26.01 46.60
CA GLY A 75 27.70 -26.86 47.75
C GLY A 75 28.36 -26.41 49.05
#